data_AF-A0A952RUA1-F1
#
_entry.id   AF-A0A952RUA1-F1
#
_cell.length_a   1.000
_cell.length_b   1.000
_cell.length_c   1.000
_cell.angle_alpha   90.00
_cell.angle_beta   90.00
_cell.angle_gamma   90.00
#
_symmetry.space_group_name_H-M   'P 1'
#
loop_
_entity.id
_entity.type
_entity.pdbx_description
1 polymer ?
#
loop_
_entity_poly.entity_id
_entity_poly.type
_entity_poly.pdbx_seq_one_letter_code
_entity_poly.pdbx_strand_id
1 'polypeptide(L)'
;MDARTPERPSSSEAESDTRASEEPWVRCADCSAEIAPVAAAISVNGAHLHEFVNPSAITFVVRCFAQAPGAVGVGERSTTWTWFPGFAWEIELCRRCAAHVGWSFHGVSVFYGLIRDRLV
;
A
#
# COMPACT_ATOMS: atom_id res chain seq x y z
N MET A 1 -16.69 -36.31 -53.94
CA MET A 1 -16.24 -37.23 -52.87
C MET A 1 -14.80 -37.58 -53.18
N ASP A 2 -13.75 -37.17 -52.49
CA ASP A 2 -13.58 -36.47 -51.21
C ASP A 2 -12.32 -35.60 -51.31
N ALA A 3 -12.38 -34.37 -50.81
CA ALA A 3 -11.25 -33.45 -50.78
C ALA A 3 -10.29 -33.86 -49.64
N ARG A 4 -9.03 -34.08 -50.00
CA ARG A 4 -7.92 -34.45 -49.10
C ARG A 4 -7.52 -33.24 -48.26
N THR A 5 -7.73 -33.33 -46.95
CA THR A 5 -7.32 -32.37 -45.91
C THR A 5 -5.82 -32.06 -45.96
N PRO A 6 -5.38 -30.81 -45.75
CA PRO A 6 -3.97 -30.50 -45.55
C PRO A 6 -3.60 -30.64 -44.07
N GLU A 7 -2.63 -31.50 -43.76
CA GLU A 7 -1.99 -31.57 -42.45
C GLU A 7 -0.77 -30.62 -42.42
N ARG A 8 -0.83 -29.59 -41.58
CA ARG A 8 0.34 -28.73 -41.23
C ARG A 8 1.03 -29.36 -40.02
N PRO A 9 2.34 -29.68 -40.06
CA PRO A 9 3.05 -29.98 -38.85
C PRO A 9 3.39 -28.68 -38.11
N SER A 10 2.86 -28.63 -36.89
CA SER A 10 3.50 -28.23 -35.63
C SER A 10 4.87 -27.54 -35.71
N SER A 11 4.98 -26.42 -35.00
CA SER A 11 5.64 -26.39 -33.68
C SER A 11 6.37 -25.08 -33.47
N SER A 12 5.86 -24.26 -32.56
CA SER A 12 6.62 -23.41 -31.63
C SER A 12 5.69 -22.32 -31.10
N GLU A 13 4.61 -22.73 -30.44
CA GLU A 13 3.97 -21.86 -29.47
C GLU A 13 4.92 -21.82 -28.28
N ALA A 14 5.71 -20.75 -28.22
CA ALA A 14 6.42 -20.37 -27.02
C ALA A 14 5.36 -20.02 -25.98
N GLU A 15 4.94 -21.02 -25.20
CA GLU A 15 4.23 -20.84 -23.96
C GLU A 15 5.16 -20.06 -23.03
N SER A 16 5.06 -18.73 -23.09
CA SER A 16 5.53 -17.86 -22.04
C SER A 16 4.64 -18.13 -20.83
N ASP A 17 5.05 -19.11 -20.02
CA ASP A 17 4.61 -19.28 -18.64
C ASP A 17 5.07 -18.06 -17.84
N THR A 18 4.43 -16.91 -18.08
CA THR A 18 4.48 -15.80 -17.15
C THR A 18 3.50 -16.12 -16.04
N ARG A 19 3.91 -17.02 -15.14
CA ARG A 19 3.29 -17.11 -13.82
C ARG A 19 3.57 -15.77 -13.13
N ALA A 20 2.67 -14.80 -13.30
CA ALA A 20 2.71 -13.55 -12.57
C ALA A 20 2.77 -13.91 -11.08
N SER A 21 3.95 -13.77 -10.47
CA SER A 21 4.08 -13.86 -9.04
C SER A 21 3.22 -12.75 -8.47
N GLU A 22 2.12 -13.09 -7.80
CA GLU A 22 1.32 -12.09 -7.10
C GLU A 22 2.24 -11.31 -6.16
N GLU A 23 2.40 -10.01 -6.40
CA GLU A 23 3.24 -9.17 -5.57
C GLU A 23 2.66 -9.15 -4.15
N PRO A 24 3.45 -9.39 -3.09
CA PRO A 24 2.91 -9.46 -1.75
C PRO A 24 2.35 -8.11 -1.31
N TRP A 25 1.17 -8.13 -0.68
CA TRP A 25 0.47 -6.95 -0.20
C TRP A 25 0.39 -6.92 1.32
N VAL A 26 0.50 -5.72 1.88
CA VAL A 26 0.04 -5.40 3.22
C VAL A 26 -1.47 -5.17 3.17
N ARG A 27 -2.20 -5.86 4.03
CA ARG A 27 -3.67 -5.88 4.02
C ARG A 27 -4.26 -5.23 5.27
N CYS A 28 -5.50 -4.77 5.18
CA CYS A 28 -6.25 -4.25 6.32
C CYS A 28 -6.55 -5.39 7.29
N ALA A 29 -6.26 -5.20 8.59
CA ALA A 29 -6.55 -6.20 9.60
C ALA A 29 -8.06 -6.49 9.76
N ASP A 30 -8.92 -5.50 9.50
CA ASP A 30 -10.37 -5.63 9.72
C ASP A 30 -11.10 -6.33 8.56
N CYS A 31 -10.62 -6.18 7.32
CA CYS A 31 -11.33 -6.67 6.14
C CYS A 31 -10.47 -7.35 5.06
N SER A 32 -9.17 -7.52 5.31
CA SER A 32 -8.20 -8.15 4.40
C SER A 32 -8.03 -7.49 3.03
N ALA A 33 -8.60 -6.30 2.83
CA ALA A 33 -8.38 -5.51 1.62
C ALA A 33 -6.91 -5.11 1.50
N GLU A 34 -6.39 -5.12 0.28
CA GLU A 34 -5.06 -4.65 -0.05
C GLU A 34 -4.93 -3.16 0.26
N ILE A 35 -3.92 -2.78 1.05
CA ILE A 35 -3.67 -1.39 1.44
C ILE A 35 -2.47 -0.83 0.70
N ALA A 36 -1.32 -1.51 0.79
CA ALA A 36 -0.07 -1.09 0.17
C ALA A 36 0.73 -2.31 -0.32
N PRO A 37 1.42 -2.22 -1.46
CA PRO A 37 2.39 -3.24 -1.86
C PRO A 37 3.52 -3.32 -0.83
N VAL A 38 3.99 -4.54 -0.50
CA VAL A 38 5.14 -4.70 0.40
C VAL A 38 6.38 -4.01 -0.17
N ALA A 39 6.56 -4.05 -1.49
CA ALA A 39 7.64 -3.37 -2.21
C ALA A 39 7.60 -1.84 -2.09
N ALA A 40 6.46 -1.25 -1.72
CA ALA A 40 6.35 0.19 -1.52
C ALA A 40 6.90 0.65 -0.15
N ALA A 41 7.38 -0.27 0.70
CA ALA A 41 7.99 0.08 1.98
C ALA A 41 9.24 0.96 1.79
N ILE A 42 9.29 2.08 2.50
CA ILE A 42 10.41 3.03 2.45
C ILE A 42 10.89 3.40 3.85
N SER A 43 12.10 3.96 3.91
CA SER A 43 12.62 4.60 5.12
C SER A 43 12.44 6.11 5.03
N VAL A 44 11.90 6.71 6.09
CA VAL A 44 11.77 8.16 6.27
C VAL A 44 12.59 8.55 7.48
N ASN A 45 13.43 9.57 7.36
CA ASN A 45 14.35 9.99 8.43
C ASN A 45 15.22 8.84 8.98
N GLY A 46 15.67 7.94 8.11
CA GLY A 46 16.56 6.82 8.45
C GLY A 46 15.87 5.56 8.97
N ALA A 47 14.53 5.53 9.09
CA ALA A 47 13.81 4.34 9.55
C ALA A 47 12.50 4.09 8.79
N HIS A 48 12.16 2.80 8.59
CA HIS A 48 10.87 2.38 8.06
C HIS A 48 9.78 2.33 9.13
N LEU A 49 10.16 2.00 10.37
CA LEU A 49 9.27 1.87 11.52
C LEU A 49 9.52 3.02 12.48
N HIS A 50 8.45 3.67 12.93
CA HIS A 50 8.51 4.75 13.92
C HIS A 50 7.51 4.47 15.04
N GLU A 51 7.86 4.84 16.27
CA GLU A 51 6.95 4.82 17.41
C GLU A 51 6.68 6.25 17.84
N PHE A 52 5.41 6.64 17.83
CA PHE A 52 4.98 7.99 18.15
C PHE A 52 3.85 8.00 19.17
N VAL A 53 3.74 9.09 19.91
CA VAL A 53 2.63 9.33 20.84
C VAL A 53 1.83 10.52 20.32
N ASN A 54 0.51 10.38 20.22
CA ASN A 54 -0.36 11.49 19.84
C ASN A 54 -0.68 12.40 21.06
N PRO A 55 -1.29 13.58 20.86
CA PRO A 55 -1.64 14.48 21.96
C PRO A 55 -2.57 13.89 23.04
N SER A 56 -3.31 12.83 22.70
CA SER A 56 -4.16 12.09 23.64
C SER A 56 -3.42 10.97 24.39
N ALA A 57 -2.09 10.97 24.36
CA ALA A 57 -1.21 9.98 24.99
C ALA A 57 -1.38 8.54 24.44
N ILE A 58 -1.84 8.39 23.20
CA ILE A 58 -1.95 7.08 22.53
C ILE A 58 -0.67 6.84 21.72
N THR A 59 -0.02 5.70 21.97
CA THR A 59 1.14 5.24 21.21
C THR A 59 0.73 4.54 19.92
N PHE A 60 1.38 4.88 18.81
CA PHE A 60 1.24 4.23 17.53
C PHE A 60 2.61 3.79 17.01
N VAL A 61 2.67 2.54 16.54
CA VAL A 61 3.79 2.05 15.74
C VAL A 61 3.40 2.17 14.27
N VAL A 62 4.19 2.91 13.50
CA VAL A 62 3.88 3.33 12.14
C VAL A 62 4.93 2.81 11.16
N ARG A 63 4.48 2.20 10.06
CA ARG A 63 5.30 1.74 8.94
C ARG A 63 5.18 2.70 7.76
N CYS A 64 6.29 3.08 7.16
CA CYS A 64 6.33 4.05 6.06
C CYS A 64 6.26 3.39 4.68
N PHE A 65 5.36 3.87 3.81
CA PHE A 65 5.19 3.40 2.44
C PHE A 65 5.17 4.58 1.46
N ALA A 66 5.76 4.39 0.28
CA ALA A 66 5.72 5.38 -0.81
C ALA A 66 4.32 5.48 -1.42
N GLN A 67 3.54 4.40 -1.40
CA GLN A 67 2.21 4.31 -2.00
C GLN A 67 1.31 3.41 -1.15
N ALA A 68 0.04 3.80 -1.02
CA ALA A 68 -1.00 3.00 -0.36
C ALA A 68 -2.32 3.13 -1.13
N PRO A 69 -2.45 2.53 -2.32
CA PRO A 69 -3.62 2.71 -3.19
C PRO A 69 -4.93 2.16 -2.60
N GLY A 70 -4.87 1.32 -1.57
CA GLY A 70 -6.02 0.84 -0.83
C GLY A 70 -6.47 1.73 0.33
N ALA A 71 -5.73 2.82 0.58
CA ALA A 71 -6.09 3.84 1.53
C ALA A 71 -6.76 5.05 0.84
N VAL A 72 -7.56 5.80 1.58
CA VAL A 72 -8.18 7.05 1.13
C VAL A 72 -8.13 8.11 2.22
N GLY A 73 -7.60 9.27 1.84
CA GLY A 73 -7.54 10.47 2.66
C GLY A 73 -8.93 11.01 2.99
N VAL A 74 -9.12 11.42 4.24
CA VAL A 74 -10.34 12.09 4.71
C VAL A 74 -10.00 13.31 5.58
N GLY A 75 -10.76 14.39 5.36
CA GLY A 75 -10.63 15.64 6.10
C GLY A 75 -9.62 16.61 5.47
N GLU A 76 -9.33 17.69 6.20
CA GLU A 76 -8.33 18.67 5.80
C GLU A 76 -6.94 18.24 6.27
N ARG A 77 -5.92 18.51 5.46
CA ARG A 77 -4.52 18.32 5.84
C ARG A 77 -4.14 19.27 6.97
N SER A 78 -3.43 18.76 7.97
CA SER A 78 -3.00 19.55 9.11
C SER A 78 -1.51 19.42 9.38
N THR A 79 -0.85 20.53 9.67
CA THR A 79 0.53 20.52 10.20
C THR A 79 0.56 20.43 11.72
N THR A 80 -0.59 20.57 12.39
CA THR A 80 -0.70 20.56 13.85
C THR A 80 -0.31 19.18 14.37
N TRP A 81 0.65 19.10 15.29
CA TRP A 81 1.14 17.84 15.86
C TRP A 81 1.69 16.84 14.84
N THR A 82 2.21 17.33 13.72
CA THR A 82 2.89 16.45 12.76
C THR A 82 4.08 15.75 13.42
N TRP A 83 4.20 14.45 13.20
CA TRP A 83 5.37 13.67 13.62
C TRP A 83 6.57 13.86 12.68
N PHE A 84 6.32 14.34 11.46
CA PHE A 84 7.34 14.60 10.45
C PHE A 84 7.40 16.11 10.17
N PRO A 85 8.36 16.85 10.76
CA PRO A 85 8.48 18.29 10.55
C PRO A 85 8.57 18.65 9.06
N GLY A 86 7.81 19.66 8.64
CA GLY A 86 7.70 20.08 7.24
C GLY A 86 6.63 19.34 6.43
N PHE A 87 5.89 18.42 7.04
CA PHE A 87 4.77 17.70 6.39
C PHE A 87 3.44 18.01 7.08
N ALA A 88 2.40 18.21 6.27
CA ALA A 88 1.01 18.17 6.73
C ALA A 88 0.49 16.74 6.64
N TRP A 89 -0.23 16.27 7.65
CA TRP A 89 -0.83 14.94 7.66
C TRP A 89 -2.32 14.97 7.34
N GLU A 90 -2.82 13.88 6.78
CA GLU A 90 -4.23 13.63 6.49
C GLU A 90 -4.58 12.22 6.98
N ILE A 91 -5.78 12.03 7.53
CA ILE A 91 -6.21 10.72 8.03
C ILE A 91 -6.47 9.81 6.84
N GLU A 92 -5.96 8.58 6.88
CA GLU A 92 -6.13 7.58 5.85
C GLU A 92 -7.01 6.43 6.34
N LEU A 93 -8.11 6.19 5.63
CA LEU A 93 -9.04 5.10 5.89
C LEU A 93 -8.83 3.98 4.88
N CYS A 94 -9.10 2.73 5.27
CA CYS A 94 -9.23 1.64 4.32
C CYS A 94 -10.39 1.96 3.37
N ARG A 95 -10.11 1.97 2.06
CA ARG A 95 -11.12 2.23 1.01
C ARG A 95 -12.32 1.30 1.06
N ARG A 96 -12.15 0.08 1.59
CA ARG A 96 -13.19 -0.95 1.61
C ARG A 96 -14.09 -0.85 2.84
N CYS A 97 -13.52 -0.75 4.04
CA CYS A 97 -14.28 -0.82 5.29
C CYS A 97 -14.29 0.49 6.10
N ALA A 98 -13.62 1.55 5.62
CA ALA A 98 -13.46 2.83 6.30
C ALA A 98 -12.73 2.77 7.66
N ALA A 99 -12.12 1.63 8.03
CA ALA A 99 -11.27 1.54 9.20
C ALA A 99 -10.09 2.51 9.05
N HIS A 100 -9.76 3.27 10.09
CA HIS A 100 -8.59 4.15 10.09
C HIS A 100 -7.32 3.30 10.02
N VAL A 101 -6.52 3.40 8.96
CA VAL A 101 -5.30 2.59 8.76
C VAL A 101 -4.01 3.38 8.95
N GLY A 102 -4.08 4.71 9.00
CA GLY A 102 -2.94 5.57 9.36
C GLY A 102 -3.11 6.98 8.81
N TRP A 103 -2.02 7.55 8.32
CA TRP A 103 -1.98 8.91 7.80
C TRP A 103 -1.14 9.00 6.52
N SER A 104 -1.48 9.94 5.63
CA SER A 104 -0.58 10.39 4.58
C SER A 104 0.09 11.68 5.00
N PHE A 105 1.33 11.89 4.57
CA PHE A 105 2.16 13.04 4.91
C PHE A 105 2.54 13.76 3.61
N HIS A 106 2.26 15.07 3.55
CA HIS A 106 2.38 15.91 2.37
C HIS A 106 3.35 17.05 2.63
N GLY A 107 4.46 17.07 1.90
CA GLY A 107 5.51 18.10 2.01
C GLY A 107 6.38 18.13 0.76
N VAL A 108 7.71 18.05 0.94
CA VAL A 108 8.66 17.92 -0.19
C VAL A 108 8.46 16.64 -1.01
N SER A 109 7.81 15.65 -0.42
CA SER A 109 7.31 14.43 -1.05
C SER A 109 5.99 14.03 -0.40
N VAL A 110 5.35 12.99 -0.95
CA VAL A 110 4.17 12.36 -0.33
C VAL A 110 4.54 10.93 0.07
N PHE A 111 4.17 10.54 1.27
CA PHE A 111 4.28 9.16 1.76
C PHE A 111 3.17 8.84 2.75
N TYR A 112 3.07 7.57 3.13
CA TYR A 112 2.06 7.05 4.03
C TYR A 112 2.71 6.46 5.27
N GLY A 113 2.23 6.85 6.44
CA GLY A 113 2.52 6.20 7.71
C GLY A 113 1.32 5.38 8.15
N LEU A 114 1.40 4.05 7.98
CA LEU A 114 0.31 3.13 8.30
C LEU A 114 0.55 2.43 9.64
N ILE A 115 -0.52 2.29 10.44
CA ILE A 115 -0.47 1.75 11.80
C ILE A 115 -0.23 0.24 11.73
N ARG A 116 0.91 -0.22 12.26
CA ARG A 116 1.32 -1.63 12.24
C ARG A 116 0.21 -2.56 12.70
N ASP A 117 -0.44 -2.22 13.81
CA ASP A 117 -1.43 -3.09 14.46
C ASP A 117 -2.78 -3.14 13.73
N ARG A 118 -2.94 -2.35 12.66
CA ARG A 118 -4.13 -2.35 11.79
C ARG A 118 -3.87 -2.96 10.42
N LEU A 119 -2.73 -3.63 10.28
CA LEU A 119 -2.25 -4.23 9.05
C LEU A 119 -1.84 -5.69 9.28
N VAL A 120 -2.04 -6.54 8.27
CA VAL A 120 -1.62 -7.95 8.23
C VAL A 120 -0.89 -8.29 6.94
#